data_AF-D0NHY9-F1
#
_entry.id   AF-D0NHY9-F1
#
_cell.length_a   1.000
_cell.length_b   1.000
_cell.length_c   1.000
_cell.angle_alpha   90.00
_cell.angle_beta   90.00
_cell.angle_gamma   90.00
#
_symmetry.space_group_name_H-M   'P 1'
#
loop_
_entity.id
_entity.type
_entity.pdbx_description
1 polymer ?
#
loop_
_entity_poly.entity_id
_entity_poly.type
_entity_poly.pdbx_seq_one_letter_code
_entity_poly.pdbx_strand_id
1 'polypeptide(L)'
;MNEYCRSASCPRALMVLLITPLPSLILVTMIDAMPLESPERGLEHSAIVWVRGILTCFIYTHCAIEQIRLYSPNLRLEPLAGLCISLPTAIFTIVLTLGLSFLCWPLPFTTLLMSGPWLGFMTFFLFRVRGAHLRANPEAIRDFCRCSPC
;
A
#
# COMPACT_ATOMS: atom_id res chain seq x y z
N MET A 1 32.13 -15.92 14.87
CA MET A 1 31.31 -14.85 14.25
C MET A 1 31.96 -14.25 12.99
N ASN A 2 32.94 -14.91 12.34
CA ASN A 2 33.64 -14.38 11.14
C ASN A 2 33.49 -15.23 9.86
N GLU A 3 32.88 -16.41 9.90
CA GLU A 3 32.77 -17.27 8.70
C GLU A 3 31.44 -17.15 7.96
N TYR A 4 30.36 -16.72 8.63
CA TYR A 4 29.04 -16.55 8.00
C TYR A 4 28.97 -15.28 7.12
N CYS A 5 29.83 -14.29 7.38
CA CYS A 5 29.86 -13.02 6.63
C CYS A 5 30.56 -13.13 5.26
N ARG A 6 31.17 -14.27 4.90
CA ARG A 6 32.05 -14.36 3.73
C ARG A 6 31.47 -15.13 2.53
N SER A 7 30.23 -15.62 2.61
CA SER A 7 29.62 -16.38 1.50
C SER A 7 28.10 -16.26 1.34
N ALA A 8 27.45 -15.29 1.99
CA ALA A 8 26.10 -14.89 1.60
C ALA A 8 26.22 -13.92 0.41
N SER A 9 26.10 -14.46 -0.79
CA SER A 9 26.41 -13.87 -2.08
C SER A 9 25.85 -12.44 -2.28
N CYS A 10 26.70 -11.41 -2.15
CA CYS A 10 26.42 -10.06 -2.64
C CYS A 10 25.74 -10.01 -4.02
N PRO A 11 26.12 -10.83 -5.03
CA PRO A 11 25.41 -10.83 -6.31
C PRO A 11 24.00 -11.41 -6.24
N ARG A 12 23.70 -12.40 -5.38
CA ARG A 12 22.32 -12.88 -5.20
C ARG A 12 21.46 -11.83 -4.51
N ALA A 13 22.01 -11.15 -3.50
CA ALA A 13 21.31 -10.04 -2.84
C ALA A 13 21.02 -8.90 -3.82
N LEU A 14 22.00 -8.52 -4.66
CA LEU A 14 21.82 -7.50 -5.70
C LEU A 14 20.78 -7.93 -6.75
N MET A 15 20.82 -9.19 -7.17
CA MET A 15 19.89 -9.72 -8.17
C MET A 15 18.46 -9.82 -7.62
N VAL A 16 18.29 -10.22 -6.35
CA VAL A 16 16.99 -10.16 -5.66
C VAL A 16 16.52 -8.71 -5.54
N LEU A 17 17.40 -7.77 -5.19
CA LEU A 17 17.07 -6.35 -5.09
C LEU A 17 16.65 -5.74 -6.43
N LEU A 18 17.17 -6.24 -7.56
CA LEU A 18 16.80 -5.83 -8.92
C LEU A 18 15.56 -6.56 -9.44
N ILE A 19 15.37 -7.83 -9.07
CA ILE A 19 14.20 -8.62 -9.49
C ILE A 19 12.97 -8.22 -8.69
N THR A 20 13.07 -7.88 -7.42
CA THR A 20 11.92 -7.48 -6.58
C THR A 20 11.15 -6.25 -7.13
N PRO A 21 11.80 -5.18 -7.65
CA PRO A 21 11.09 -4.05 -8.24
C PRO A 21 10.56 -4.32 -9.65
N LEU A 22 11.08 -5.31 -10.39
CA LEU A 22 10.64 -5.58 -11.77
C LEU A 22 9.15 -5.96 -11.88
N PRO A 23 8.58 -6.86 -11.06
CA PRO A 23 7.15 -7.14 -11.03
C PRO A 23 6.32 -5.88 -10.72
N SER A 24 6.78 -5.07 -9.76
CA SER A 24 6.14 -3.81 -9.40
C SER A 24 6.16 -2.81 -10.55
N LEU A 25 7.28 -2.70 -11.27
CA LEU A 25 7.44 -1.86 -12.46
C LEU A 25 6.56 -2.33 -13.62
N ILE A 26 6.40 -3.65 -13.81
CA ILE A 26 5.50 -4.19 -14.84
C ILE A 26 4.05 -3.86 -14.50
N LEU A 27 3.64 -4.02 -13.24
CA LEU A 27 2.28 -3.67 -12.80
C LEU A 27 2.00 -2.17 -12.95
N VAL A 28 2.94 -1.32 -12.55
CA VAL A 28 2.83 0.14 -12.69
C VAL A 28 2.78 0.55 -14.16
N THR A 29 3.62 -0.03 -15.02
CA THR A 29 3.60 0.28 -16.46
C THR A 29 2.32 -0.21 -17.14
N MET A 30 1.73 -1.33 -16.71
CA MET A 30 0.40 -1.76 -17.19
C MET A 30 -0.70 -0.79 -16.77
N ILE A 31 -0.62 -0.23 -15.55
CA ILE A 31 -1.56 0.79 -15.09
C ILE A 31 -1.37 2.09 -15.85
N ASP A 32 -0.14 2.50 -16.08
CA ASP A 32 0.19 3.77 -16.76
C ASP A 32 -0.04 3.72 -18.27
N ALA A 33 0.06 2.55 -18.88
CA ALA A 33 -0.29 2.33 -20.28
C ALA A 33 -1.79 2.45 -20.56
N MET A 34 -2.65 2.46 -19.53
CA MET A 34 -4.08 2.63 -19.70
C MET A 34 -4.38 4.12 -19.99
N PRO A 35 -4.92 4.46 -21.19
CA PRO A 35 -4.95 5.83 -21.70
C PRO A 35 -5.77 6.76 -20.79
N LEU A 36 -5.18 7.92 -20.44
CA LEU A 36 -5.86 9.01 -19.75
C LEU A 36 -6.82 9.68 -20.74
N GLU A 37 -8.12 9.44 -20.63
CA GLU A 37 -9.11 10.25 -21.34
C GLU A 37 -9.14 11.67 -20.78
N SER A 38 -9.40 12.64 -21.66
CA SER A 38 -9.44 14.06 -21.30
C SER A 38 -10.43 14.32 -20.15
N PRO A 39 -10.01 15.00 -19.06
CA PRO A 39 -10.85 15.26 -17.88
C PRO A 39 -12.05 16.20 -18.15
N GLU A 40 -12.15 16.72 -19.37
CA GLU A 40 -13.19 17.63 -19.85
C GLU A 40 -14.55 16.96 -20.04
N ARG A 41 -14.62 15.61 -20.12
CA ARG A 41 -15.89 14.87 -20.29
C ARG A 41 -16.62 14.50 -18.98
N GLY A 42 -16.14 15.02 -17.84
CA GLY A 42 -16.79 14.83 -16.54
C GLY A 42 -16.61 13.44 -15.91
N LEU A 43 -17.24 13.24 -14.75
CA LEU A 43 -17.18 12.03 -13.93
C LEU A 43 -17.63 10.76 -14.68
N GLU A 44 -18.58 10.89 -15.61
CA GLU A 44 -19.26 9.77 -16.26
C GLU A 44 -18.42 9.06 -17.34
N HIS A 45 -17.45 9.76 -17.95
CA HIS A 45 -16.54 9.15 -18.93
C HIS A 45 -15.21 8.68 -18.31
N SER A 46 -14.95 9.00 -17.04
CA SER A 46 -13.64 8.78 -16.41
C SER A 46 -13.48 7.40 -15.75
N ALA A 47 -14.23 6.38 -16.18
CA ALA A 47 -14.22 5.03 -15.58
C ALA A 47 -12.81 4.42 -15.50
N ILE A 48 -11.99 4.67 -16.54
CA ILE A 48 -10.58 4.24 -16.60
C ILE A 48 -9.76 4.84 -15.45
N VAL A 49 -9.97 6.11 -15.11
CA VAL A 49 -9.25 6.80 -14.02
C VAL A 49 -9.56 6.12 -12.68
N TRP A 50 -10.82 5.72 -12.47
CA TRP A 50 -11.24 5.03 -11.26
C TRP A 50 -10.69 3.61 -11.16
N VAL A 51 -10.69 2.85 -12.26
CA VAL A 51 -10.10 1.50 -12.31
C VAL A 51 -8.60 1.57 -11.98
N ARG A 52 -7.88 2.51 -12.60
CA ARG A 52 -6.47 2.76 -12.28
C ARG A 52 -6.29 3.13 -10.81
N GLY A 53 -7.13 4.03 -10.29
CA GLY A 53 -7.09 4.46 -8.89
C GLY A 53 -7.27 3.30 -7.91
N ILE A 54 -8.26 2.42 -8.15
CA ILE A 54 -8.51 1.23 -7.32
C ILE A 54 -7.31 0.29 -7.37
N LEU A 55 -6.79 -0.01 -8.55
CA LEU A 55 -5.70 -0.97 -8.73
C LEU A 55 -4.40 -0.44 -8.08
N THR A 56 -4.06 0.82 -8.30
CA THR A 56 -2.90 1.46 -7.67
C THR A 56 -3.03 1.49 -6.15
N CYS A 57 -4.20 1.88 -5.62
CA CYS A 57 -4.42 1.94 -4.18
C CYS A 57 -4.33 0.54 -3.54
N PHE A 58 -4.90 -0.48 -4.21
CA PHE A 58 -4.79 -1.87 -3.77
C PHE A 58 -3.35 -2.36 -3.73
N ILE A 59 -2.60 -2.18 -4.83
CA ILE A 59 -1.19 -2.62 -4.91
C ILE A 59 -0.35 -1.91 -3.85
N TYR A 60 -0.49 -0.59 -3.72
CA TYR A 60 0.28 0.20 -2.76
C TYR A 60 0.00 -0.24 -1.32
N THR A 61 -1.28 -0.44 -0.98
CA THR A 61 -1.66 -0.92 0.35
C THR A 61 -1.14 -2.33 0.62
N HIS A 62 -1.26 -3.23 -0.36
CA HIS A 62 -0.76 -4.60 -0.22
C HIS A 62 0.76 -4.62 -0.01
N CYS A 63 1.50 -3.81 -0.77
CA CYS A 63 2.95 -3.64 -0.62
C CYS A 63 3.33 -3.08 0.76
N ALA A 64 2.57 -2.11 1.27
CA ALA A 64 2.79 -1.57 2.62
C ALA A 64 2.56 -2.62 3.71
N ILE A 65 1.55 -3.49 3.55
CA ILE A 65 1.28 -4.59 4.49
C ILE A 65 2.38 -5.66 4.43
N GLU A 66 2.87 -6.03 3.24
CA GLU A 66 3.99 -6.97 3.13
C GLU A 66 5.28 -6.37 3.73
N GLN A 67 5.52 -5.06 3.58
CA GLN A 67 6.62 -4.40 4.30
C GLN A 67 6.45 -4.52 5.82
N ILE A 68 5.27 -4.23 6.36
CA ILE A 68 4.98 -4.40 7.80
C ILE A 68 5.24 -5.84 8.25
N ARG A 69 4.88 -6.82 7.42
CA ARG A 69 5.10 -8.24 7.70
C ARG A 69 6.59 -8.61 7.71
N LEU A 70 7.40 -8.03 6.82
CA LEU A 70 8.84 -8.24 6.77
C LEU A 70 9.57 -7.55 7.94
N TYR A 71 9.19 -6.32 8.27
CA TYR A 71 9.79 -5.56 9.38
C TYR A 71 9.34 -6.06 10.75
N SER A 72 8.11 -6.58 10.88
CA SER A 72 7.56 -7.08 12.13
C SER A 72 7.18 -8.57 12.00
N PRO A 73 8.16 -9.49 11.99
CA PRO A 73 7.91 -10.92 11.91
C PRO A 73 7.08 -11.45 13.10
N ASN A 74 7.10 -10.71 14.21
CA ASN A 74 6.28 -10.98 15.40
C ASN A 74 4.78 -10.88 15.13
N LEU A 75 4.35 -10.10 14.13
CA LEU A 75 2.94 -9.86 13.88
C LEU A 75 2.25 -11.00 13.11
N ARG A 76 3.03 -11.95 12.55
CA ARG A 76 2.57 -13.14 11.81
C ARG A 76 1.34 -12.86 10.94
N LEU A 77 1.46 -11.87 10.03
CA LEU A 77 0.41 -11.62 9.06
C LEU A 77 0.34 -12.77 8.06
N GLU A 78 -0.82 -13.39 7.98
CA GLU A 78 -1.14 -14.33 6.92
C GLU A 78 -1.37 -13.58 5.60
N PRO A 79 -0.95 -14.10 4.44
CA PRO A 79 -1.15 -13.43 3.15
C PRO A 79 -2.63 -13.06 2.89
N LEU A 80 -3.56 -13.91 3.34
CA LEU A 80 -4.99 -13.66 3.24
C LEU A 80 -5.43 -12.46 4.09
N ALA A 81 -4.82 -12.27 5.27
CA ALA A 81 -5.08 -11.11 6.12
C ALA A 81 -4.63 -9.81 5.44
N GLY A 82 -3.54 -9.85 4.66
CA GLY A 82 -3.10 -8.72 3.85
C GLY A 82 -4.13 -8.31 2.80
N LEU A 83 -4.75 -9.28 2.12
CA LEU A 83 -5.84 -9.03 1.16
C LEU A 83 -7.10 -8.49 1.86
N CYS A 84 -7.46 -9.03 3.02
CA CYS A 84 -8.58 -8.54 3.82
C CYS A 84 -8.40 -7.11 4.35
N ILE A 85 -7.16 -6.59 4.37
CA ILE A 85 -6.88 -5.20 4.73
C ILE A 85 -6.82 -4.34 3.46
N SER A 86 -6.07 -4.76 2.43
CA SER A 86 -5.83 -3.94 1.25
C SER A 86 -7.06 -3.71 0.38
N LEU A 87 -7.94 -4.71 0.22
CA LEU A 87 -9.18 -4.57 -0.55
C LEU A 87 -10.13 -3.52 0.04
N PRO A 88 -10.57 -3.62 1.31
CA PRO A 88 -11.48 -2.63 1.86
C PRO A 88 -10.80 -1.25 1.97
N THR A 89 -9.52 -1.15 2.32
CA THR A 89 -8.82 0.16 2.28
C THR A 89 -8.93 0.82 0.91
N ALA A 90 -8.63 0.09 -0.18
CA ALA A 90 -8.71 0.63 -1.52
C ALA A 90 -10.14 1.05 -1.92
N ILE A 91 -11.14 0.22 -1.61
CA ILE A 91 -12.55 0.51 -1.89
C ILE A 91 -13.00 1.78 -1.15
N PHE A 92 -12.77 1.86 0.17
CA PHE A 92 -13.20 3.01 0.98
C PHE A 92 -12.49 4.31 0.59
N THR A 93 -11.18 4.26 0.28
CA THR A 93 -10.45 5.44 -0.21
C THR A 93 -11.03 5.94 -1.54
N ILE A 94 -11.36 5.05 -2.47
CA ILE A 94 -11.90 5.43 -3.77
C ILE A 94 -13.35 5.91 -3.65
N VAL A 95 -14.19 5.26 -2.84
CA VAL A 95 -15.56 5.73 -2.58
C VAL A 95 -15.56 7.13 -1.96
N LEU A 96 -14.65 7.40 -1.03
CA LEU A 96 -14.49 8.75 -0.46
C LEU A 96 -14.04 9.75 -1.53
N THR A 97 -13.08 9.37 -2.37
CA THR A 97 -12.58 10.21 -3.47
C THR A 97 -13.70 10.53 -4.47
N LEU A 98 -14.50 9.53 -4.85
CA LEU A 98 -15.69 9.68 -5.69
C LEU A 98 -16.69 10.64 -5.05
N GLY A 99 -17.01 10.44 -3.77
CA GLY A 99 -17.92 11.31 -3.01
C GLY A 99 -17.46 12.77 -3.02
N LEU A 100 -16.18 13.03 -2.76
CA LEU A 100 -15.61 14.38 -2.80
C LEU A 100 -15.57 14.96 -4.22
N SER A 101 -15.39 14.12 -5.22
CA SER A 101 -15.39 14.52 -6.62
C SER A 101 -16.77 15.01 -7.09
N PHE A 102 -17.86 14.55 -6.48
CA PHE A 102 -19.20 15.11 -6.72
C PHE A 102 -19.37 16.53 -6.16
N LEU A 103 -18.63 16.89 -5.10
CA LEU A 103 -18.69 18.23 -4.51
C LEU A 103 -17.80 19.21 -5.27
N CYS A 104 -16.65 18.76 -5.79
CA CYS A 104 -15.69 19.60 -6.49
C CYS A 104 -14.97 18.80 -7.59
N TRP A 105 -15.33 19.07 -8.85
CA TRP A 105 -14.67 18.49 -10.02
C TRP A 105 -13.85 19.55 -10.76
N PRO A 106 -12.56 19.30 -11.09
CA PRO A 106 -11.69 18.21 -10.61
C PRO A 106 -11.14 18.49 -9.21
N LEU A 107 -10.94 17.44 -8.41
CA LEU A 107 -10.47 17.57 -7.03
C LEU A 107 -8.99 17.99 -6.99
N PRO A 108 -8.64 19.19 -6.49
CA PRO A 108 -7.26 19.64 -6.44
C PRO A 108 -6.47 18.81 -5.42
N PHE A 109 -5.24 18.42 -5.78
CA PHE A 109 -4.32 17.67 -4.91
C PHE A 109 -4.88 16.34 -4.38
N THR A 110 -5.65 15.60 -5.20
CA THR A 110 -6.29 14.32 -4.81
C THR A 110 -5.37 13.36 -4.05
N THR A 111 -4.12 13.19 -4.49
CA THR A 111 -3.15 12.29 -3.84
C THR A 111 -2.76 12.73 -2.43
N LEU A 112 -2.48 14.03 -2.24
CA LEU A 112 -2.18 14.62 -0.93
C LEU A 112 -3.40 14.56 -0.02
N LEU A 113 -4.57 14.96 -0.53
CA LEU A 113 -5.80 14.97 0.26
C LEU A 113 -6.20 13.55 0.71
N MET A 114 -6.04 12.55 -0.17
CA MET A 114 -6.42 11.16 0.12
C MET A 114 -5.35 10.39 0.90
N SER A 115 -4.14 10.91 1.05
CA SER A 115 -3.08 10.27 1.84
C SER A 115 -3.49 10.02 3.31
N GLY A 116 -4.11 11.02 3.94
CA GLY A 116 -4.62 10.94 5.31
C GLY A 116 -5.72 9.89 5.46
N PRO A 117 -6.83 9.98 4.70
CA PRO A 117 -7.88 8.96 4.69
C PRO A 117 -7.37 7.55 4.39
N TRP A 118 -6.45 7.40 3.43
CA TRP A 118 -5.82 6.12 3.10
C TRP A 118 -5.07 5.53 4.30
N LEU A 119 -4.20 6.30 4.96
CA LEU A 119 -3.51 5.86 6.17
C LEU A 119 -4.49 5.50 7.29
N GLY A 120 -5.55 6.30 7.46
CA GLY A 120 -6.60 6.08 8.44
C GLY A 120 -7.33 4.75 8.21
N PHE A 121 -7.78 4.50 6.98
CA PHE A 121 -8.46 3.25 6.62
C PHE A 121 -7.54 2.05 6.73
N MET A 122 -6.31 2.13 6.20
CA MET A 122 -5.31 1.07 6.34
C MET A 122 -5.10 0.69 7.80
N THR A 123 -4.86 1.69 8.65
CA THR A 123 -4.64 1.50 10.09
C THR A 123 -5.88 0.91 10.76
N PHE A 124 -7.08 1.43 10.45
CA PHE A 124 -8.34 0.92 10.98
C PHE A 124 -8.56 -0.56 10.64
N PHE A 125 -8.38 -0.95 9.38
CA PHE A 125 -8.55 -2.35 8.96
C PHE A 125 -7.46 -3.26 9.54
N LEU A 126 -6.22 -2.78 9.65
CA LEU A 126 -5.14 -3.50 10.34
C LEU A 126 -5.51 -3.77 11.81
N PHE A 127 -5.98 -2.76 12.54
CA PHE A 127 -6.46 -2.93 13.92
C PHE A 127 -7.70 -3.80 14.02
N ARG A 128 -8.60 -3.80 13.03
CA ARG A 128 -9.75 -4.71 13.02
C ARG A 128 -9.35 -6.17 12.81
N VAL A 129 -8.43 -6.44 11.89
CA VAL A 129 -8.04 -7.82 11.54
C VAL A 129 -7.05 -8.40 12.56
N ARG A 130 -6.10 -7.60 13.05
CA ARG A 130 -5.03 -8.06 13.96
C ARG A 130 -4.88 -7.25 15.24
N GLY A 131 -5.80 -6.35 15.57
CA GLY A 131 -5.69 -5.52 16.79
C GLY A 131 -5.64 -6.29 18.10
N ALA A 132 -6.29 -7.47 18.19
CA ALA A 132 -6.16 -8.35 19.36
C ALA A 132 -4.73 -8.89 19.51
N HIS A 133 -4.10 -9.28 18.40
CA HIS A 133 -2.73 -9.77 18.38
C HIS A 133 -1.69 -8.65 18.57
N LEU A 134 -1.94 -7.47 18.00
CA LEU A 134 -1.14 -6.25 18.25
C LEU A 134 -1.17 -5.86 19.74
N ARG A 135 -2.35 -5.89 20.37
CA ARG A 135 -2.50 -5.56 21.79
C ARG A 135 -1.84 -6.60 22.71
N ALA A 136 -1.86 -7.87 22.31
CA ALA A 136 -1.18 -8.94 23.04
C ALA A 136 0.36 -8.87 22.93
N ASN A 137 0.90 -8.24 21.89
CA ASN A 137 2.34 -8.10 21.64
C ASN A 137 2.75 -6.62 21.51
N PRO A 138 2.76 -5.85 22.62
CA PRO A 138 3.09 -4.42 22.60
C PRO A 138 4.53 -4.12 22.14
N GLU A 139 5.39 -5.14 22.08
CA GLU A 139 6.78 -5.02 21.60
C GLU A 139 6.85 -4.71 20.10
N ALA A 140 5.91 -5.23 19.30
CA ALA A 140 5.83 -4.92 17.87
C ALA A 140 5.57 -3.42 17.60
N ILE A 141 4.81 -2.75 18.48
CA ILE A 141 4.57 -1.29 18.41
C ILE A 141 5.83 -0.52 18.82
N ARG A 142 6.57 -1.05 19.80
CA ARG A 142 7.80 -0.44 20.32
C ARG A 142 8.93 -0.45 19.29
N ASP A 143 8.98 -1.46 18.43
CA ASP A 143 9.92 -1.51 17.30
C ASP A 143 9.64 -0.43 16.25
N PHE A 144 8.36 -0.16 15.94
CA PHE A 144 7.99 0.96 15.06
C PHE A 144 8.32 2.32 15.68
N CYS A 145 8.10 2.50 16.98
CA CYS A 145 8.43 3.75 17.68
C CYS A 145 9.94 3.97 17.88
N ARG A 146 10.78 2.92 17.90
CA ARG A 146 12.24 3.06 18.02
C ARG A 146 12.93 3.59 16.78
N CYS A 147 12.31 3.48 15.61
CA CYS A 147 12.85 3.97 14.34
C CYS A 147 12.43 5.42 14.00
N SER A 148 11.82 6.16 14.92
CA SER A 148 11.75 7.63 14.82
C SER A 148 12.99 8.21 15.49
N PRO A 149 14.02 8.67 14.75
CA PRO A 149 15.10 9.40 15.38
C PRO A 149 14.55 10.73 15.89
N CYS A 150 14.97 11.11 17.08
CA CYS A 150 14.93 12.47 17.58
C CYS A 150 15.59 13.44 16.59
#